data_AF-A0A8D2J4I1-F1
#
_entry.id   AF-A0A8D2J4I1-F1
#
_cell.length_a   1.000
_cell.length_b   1.000
_cell.length_c   1.000
_cell.angle_alpha   90.00
_cell.angle_beta   90.00
_cell.angle_gamma   90.00
#
_symmetry.space_group_name_H-M   'P 1'
#
loop_
_entity.id
_entity.type
_entity.pdbx_description
1 polymer ?
#
loop_
_entity_poly.entity_id
_entity_poly.type
_entity_poly.pdbx_seq_one_letter_code
_entity_poly.pdbx_strand_id
1 'polypeptide(L)'
;MEDSLVRAFGGLSLQQRRAQDRRPPRRRRFSKSLYLLRGLPGSGKSTLARQLKHEFPSAFIFSTDDFFITDEGTYIFDPNALEEAHQWNQRRARKAMKNGKSPVIIDNTNIHAWEMKPYVIMALENNYEVIFREPDTHWKFNVRELARRNSHGVPREKIQRMKEQYEHDITFHNVLYCEEPNHHAGSCHKSILTSILFRLWLTSCL
;
A
#
# COMPACT_ATOMS: atom_id res chain seq x y z
N MET A 1 -5.09 6.35 64.12
CA MET A 1 -5.63 5.19 63.38
C MET A 1 -7.12 5.22 63.61
N GLU A 2 -7.82 5.96 62.76
CA GLU A 2 -9.27 6.12 62.85
C GLU A 2 -9.81 5.92 61.43
N ASP A 3 -10.07 4.66 61.12
CA ASP A 3 -10.83 4.20 59.95
C ASP A 3 -12.22 3.84 60.49
N SER A 4 -13.25 4.67 60.32
CA SER A 4 -13.81 5.13 59.04
C SER A 4 -14.20 3.93 58.18
N LEU A 5 -15.49 3.55 58.17
CA LEU A 5 -16.08 2.70 57.12
C LEU A 5 -17.62 2.50 57.16
N VAL A 6 -18.41 3.17 58.03
CA VAL A 6 -19.89 2.99 58.03
C VAL A 6 -20.68 4.29 58.28
N ARG A 7 -20.33 5.40 57.61
CA ARG A 7 -21.20 6.59 57.51
C ARG A 7 -21.03 7.30 56.17
N ALA A 8 -21.57 6.75 55.09
CA ALA A 8 -21.80 7.52 53.86
C ALA A 8 -22.81 6.90 52.86
N PHE A 9 -23.57 5.85 53.22
CA PHE A 9 -24.68 5.39 52.39
C PHE A 9 -25.95 6.17 52.76
N GLY A 10 -26.07 7.37 52.21
CA GLY A 10 -27.22 8.22 52.49
C GLY A 10 -27.18 9.51 51.69
N GLY A 11 -27.60 9.41 50.42
CA GLY A 11 -28.06 10.57 49.66
C GLY A 11 -26.95 11.37 48.96
N LEU A 12 -26.65 11.00 47.72
CA LEU A 12 -26.20 11.97 46.73
C LEU A 12 -27.02 11.80 45.45
N SER A 13 -27.67 12.90 45.13
CA SER A 13 -28.59 13.20 44.04
C SER A 13 -28.30 12.47 42.72
N LEU A 14 -29.38 11.98 42.11
CA LEU A 14 -29.53 11.90 40.65
C LEU A 14 -29.47 13.32 40.05
N GLN A 15 -28.28 13.91 40.00
CA GLN A 15 -28.01 14.89 38.96
C GLN A 15 -27.65 14.10 37.71
N GLN A 16 -28.59 14.09 36.76
CA GLN A 16 -28.34 13.80 35.36
C GLN A 16 -27.00 14.42 34.96
N ARG A 17 -25.95 13.58 34.92
CA ARG A 17 -24.74 13.91 34.20
C ARG A 17 -25.18 14.02 32.75
N ARG A 18 -25.37 15.26 32.33
CA ARG A 18 -25.60 15.62 30.93
C ARG A 18 -24.57 14.85 30.11
N ALA A 19 -25.06 14.09 29.13
CA ALA A 19 -24.25 13.55 28.06
C ALA A 19 -23.67 14.72 27.27
N GLN A 20 -22.62 15.34 27.80
CA GLN A 20 -21.87 16.41 27.16
C GLN A 20 -20.57 15.82 26.64
N ASP A 21 -20.48 15.84 25.32
CA ASP A 21 -19.25 15.77 24.53
C ASP A 21 -18.47 14.44 24.52
N ARG A 22 -19.14 13.35 24.12
CA ARG A 22 -18.42 12.28 23.39
C ARG A 22 -18.28 12.68 21.93
N ARG A 23 -17.44 13.68 21.63
CA ARG A 23 -17.04 13.91 20.24
C ARG A 23 -16.30 12.66 19.78
N PRO A 24 -16.67 12.04 18.64
CA PRO A 24 -15.86 10.97 18.10
C PRO A 24 -14.44 11.51 17.91
N PRO A 25 -13.39 10.71 18.18
CA PRO A 25 -12.01 11.13 17.98
C PRO A 25 -11.91 11.72 16.57
N ARG A 26 -11.34 12.94 16.45
CA ARG A 26 -11.18 13.60 15.15
C ARG A 26 -10.46 12.60 14.25
N ARG A 27 -11.16 12.06 13.23
CA ARG A 27 -10.55 11.17 12.23
C ARG A 27 -9.26 11.84 11.81
N ARG A 28 -8.12 11.13 11.94
CA ARG A 28 -6.83 11.63 11.44
C ARG A 28 -7.06 12.01 9.98
N ARG A 29 -7.13 13.31 9.70
CA ARG A 29 -7.25 13.79 8.33
C ARG A 29 -5.87 13.63 7.74
N PHE A 30 -5.69 12.57 6.96
CA PHE A 30 -4.51 12.46 6.13
C PHE A 30 -4.50 13.67 5.19
N SER A 31 -3.41 14.42 5.20
CA SER A 31 -3.19 15.52 4.26
C SER A 31 -2.45 15.06 3.00
N LYS A 32 -2.01 13.80 2.97
CA LYS A 32 -1.18 13.22 1.93
C LYS A 32 -1.73 11.85 1.56
N SER A 33 -1.63 11.49 0.28
CA SER A 33 -2.23 10.26 -0.25
C SER A 33 -1.23 9.47 -1.08
N LEU A 34 -1.22 8.15 -0.87
CA LEU A 34 -0.50 7.16 -1.66
C LEU A 34 -1.54 6.35 -2.44
N TYR A 35 -1.46 6.40 -3.77
CA TYR A 35 -2.23 5.56 -4.66
C TYR A 35 -1.41 4.33 -5.05
N LEU A 36 -1.91 3.16 -4.71
CA LEU A 36 -1.35 1.87 -5.15
C LEU A 36 -2.21 1.35 -6.29
N LEU A 37 -1.69 1.43 -7.51
CA LEU A 37 -2.40 0.89 -8.67
C LEU A 37 -2.24 -0.63 -8.70
N ARG A 38 -3.27 -1.32 -9.16
CA ARG A 38 -3.26 -2.78 -9.32
C ARG A 38 -3.91 -3.18 -10.64
N GLY A 39 -3.40 -4.25 -11.24
CA GLY A 39 -3.97 -4.79 -12.48
C GLY A 39 -2.97 -5.48 -13.39
N LEU A 40 -3.49 -6.36 -14.23
CA LEU A 40 -2.68 -7.14 -15.16
C LEU A 40 -2.01 -6.27 -16.23
N PRO A 41 -0.90 -6.71 -16.85
CA PRO A 41 -0.34 -6.05 -18.03
C PRO A 41 -1.42 -5.83 -19.11
N GLY A 42 -1.52 -4.62 -19.68
CA GLY A 42 -2.54 -4.28 -20.69
C GLY A 42 -3.94 -3.90 -20.15
N SER A 43 -4.17 -3.94 -18.83
CA SER A 43 -5.47 -3.60 -18.22
C SER A 43 -5.80 -2.10 -18.22
N GLY A 44 -4.81 -1.24 -18.43
CA GLY A 44 -4.98 0.22 -18.45
C GLY A 44 -4.42 0.97 -17.24
N LYS A 45 -3.59 0.33 -16.39
CA LYS A 45 -3.00 0.96 -15.20
C LYS A 45 -2.25 2.26 -15.49
N SER A 46 -1.34 2.27 -16.46
CA SER A 46 -0.60 3.50 -16.79
C SER A 46 -1.49 4.58 -17.39
N THR A 47 -2.62 4.22 -17.98
CA THR A 47 -3.65 5.19 -18.38
C THR A 47 -4.33 5.78 -17.14
N LEU A 48 -4.68 4.97 -16.16
CA LEU A 48 -5.20 5.43 -14.87
C LEU A 48 -4.19 6.30 -14.11
N ALA A 49 -2.90 5.93 -14.13
CA ALA A 49 -1.82 6.73 -13.53
C ALA A 49 -1.73 8.13 -14.18
N ARG A 50 -1.81 8.18 -15.51
CA ARG A 50 -1.84 9.44 -16.28
C ARG A 50 -3.08 10.27 -15.98
N GLN A 51 -4.25 9.65 -15.83
CA GLN A 51 -5.49 10.33 -15.43
C GLN A 51 -5.35 10.96 -14.03
N LEU A 52 -4.85 10.20 -13.05
CA LEU A 52 -4.58 10.71 -11.70
C LEU A 52 -3.56 11.86 -11.73
N LYS A 53 -2.53 11.80 -12.57
CA LYS A 53 -1.56 12.88 -12.72
C LYS A 53 -2.14 14.14 -13.38
N HIS A 54 -3.11 13.97 -14.28
CA HIS A 54 -3.85 15.09 -14.86
C HIS A 54 -4.77 15.75 -13.81
N GLU A 55 -5.47 14.94 -13.00
CA GLU A 55 -6.31 15.42 -11.90
C GLU A 55 -5.49 16.08 -10.78
N PHE A 56 -4.32 15.50 -10.48
CA PHE A 56 -3.38 15.99 -9.47
C PHE A 56 -2.04 16.35 -10.13
N PRO A 57 -1.87 17.57 -10.66
CA PRO A 57 -0.63 17.98 -11.33
C PRO A 57 0.64 17.84 -10.47
N SER A 58 0.50 17.89 -9.14
CA SER A 58 1.60 17.69 -8.19
C SER A 58 1.97 16.22 -7.94
N ALA A 59 1.23 15.26 -8.51
CA ALA A 59 1.43 13.84 -8.23
C ALA A 59 2.78 13.34 -8.76
N PHE A 60 3.39 12.39 -8.06
CA PHE A 60 4.62 11.72 -8.48
C PHE A 60 4.31 10.27 -8.80
N ILE A 61 4.53 9.86 -10.05
CA ILE A 61 4.35 8.47 -10.50
C ILE A 61 5.69 7.75 -10.38
N PHE A 62 5.64 6.54 -9.85
CA PHE A 62 6.77 5.63 -9.70
C PHE A 62 6.38 4.26 -10.25
N SER A 63 7.12 3.76 -11.24
CA SER A 63 6.97 2.41 -11.77
C SER A 63 8.29 1.65 -11.69
N THR A 64 8.21 0.33 -11.47
CA THR A 64 9.37 -0.56 -11.62
C THR A 64 9.83 -0.63 -13.08
N ASP A 65 8.92 -0.48 -14.04
CA ASP A 65 9.26 -0.52 -15.47
C ASP A 65 10.17 0.64 -15.90
N ASP A 66 10.16 1.77 -15.17
CA ASP A 66 11.05 2.92 -15.42
C ASP A 66 12.54 2.53 -15.34
N PHE A 67 12.89 1.48 -14.59
CA PHE A 67 14.27 1.00 -14.46
C PHE A 67 14.80 0.37 -15.76
N PHE A 68 13.91 -0.16 -16.58
CA PHE A 68 14.23 -0.89 -17.81
C PHE A 68 14.17 -0.01 -19.06
N ILE A 69 14.03 1.30 -18.90
CA ILE A 69 14.02 2.27 -20.01
C ILE A 69 15.44 2.80 -20.18
N THR A 70 16.02 2.63 -21.38
CA THR A 70 17.35 3.17 -21.72
C THR A 70 17.32 4.69 -21.87
N ASP A 71 18.50 5.31 -21.95
CA ASP A 71 18.62 6.76 -22.19
C ASP A 71 17.98 7.19 -23.53
N GLU A 72 17.92 6.30 -24.50
CA GLU A 72 17.23 6.49 -25.78
C GLU A 72 15.70 6.26 -25.70
N GLY A 73 15.17 5.94 -24.53
CA GLY A 73 13.74 5.71 -24.29
C GLY A 73 13.24 4.32 -24.68
N THR A 74 14.13 3.35 -24.91
CA THR A 74 13.75 1.98 -25.32
C THR A 74 13.57 1.09 -24.10
N TYR A 75 12.50 0.30 -24.05
CA TYR A 75 12.25 -0.67 -22.96
C TYR A 75 12.99 -1.99 -23.21
N ILE A 76 13.88 -2.38 -22.30
CA ILE A 76 14.66 -3.63 -22.34
C ILE A 76 14.54 -4.35 -21.00
N PHE A 77 13.67 -5.36 -20.94
CA PHE A 77 13.44 -6.12 -19.71
C PHE A 77 14.58 -7.12 -19.45
N ASP A 78 15.17 -7.05 -18.26
CA ASP A 78 16.09 -8.05 -17.73
C ASP A 78 15.52 -8.69 -16.45
N PRO A 79 15.16 -9.99 -16.47
CA PRO A 79 14.65 -10.67 -15.28
C PRO A 79 15.66 -10.74 -14.14
N ASN A 80 16.98 -10.72 -14.42
CA ASN A 80 18.01 -10.80 -13.37
C ASN A 80 18.11 -9.49 -12.56
N ALA A 81 17.73 -8.37 -13.18
CA ALA A 81 17.72 -7.07 -12.54
C ALA A 81 16.37 -6.72 -11.88
N LEU A 82 15.39 -7.64 -11.90
CA LEU A 82 14.03 -7.36 -11.42
C LEU A 82 14.00 -7.01 -9.92
N GLU A 83 14.75 -7.75 -9.09
CA GLU A 83 14.83 -7.45 -7.66
C GLU A 83 15.43 -6.06 -7.42
N GLU A 84 16.52 -5.73 -8.12
CA GLU A 84 17.15 -4.41 -8.04
C GLU A 84 16.19 -3.31 -8.50
N ALA A 85 15.46 -3.51 -9.59
CA ALA A 85 14.47 -2.58 -10.10
C ALA A 85 13.37 -2.30 -9.07
N HIS A 86 12.88 -3.34 -8.37
CA HIS A 86 11.94 -3.17 -7.26
C HIS A 86 12.54 -2.37 -6.11
N GLN A 87 13.77 -2.68 -5.68
CA GLN A 87 14.45 -1.95 -4.61
C GLN A 87 14.68 -0.48 -4.99
N TRP A 88 15.08 -0.21 -6.24
CA TRP A 88 15.26 1.13 -6.79
C TRP A 88 13.97 1.94 -6.76
N ASN A 89 12.85 1.35 -7.21
CA ASN A 89 11.55 2.01 -7.20
C ASN A 89 11.07 2.31 -5.78
N GLN A 90 11.24 1.36 -4.86
CA GLN A 90 10.95 1.54 -3.43
C GLN A 90 11.78 2.66 -2.80
N ARG A 91 13.08 2.80 -3.14
CA ARG A 91 13.94 3.90 -2.65
C ARG A 91 13.43 5.26 -3.12
N ARG A 92 13.04 5.37 -4.39
CA ARG A 92 12.45 6.59 -4.97
C ARG A 92 11.15 6.99 -4.28
N ALA A 93 10.21 6.05 -4.15
CA ALA A 93 8.94 6.28 -3.47
C ALA A 93 9.14 6.68 -1.99
N ARG A 94 10.04 6.00 -1.27
CA ARG A 94 10.40 6.34 0.12
C ARG A 94 10.93 7.77 0.24
N LYS A 95 11.85 8.17 -0.63
CA LYS A 95 12.43 9.53 -0.65
C LYS A 95 11.34 10.58 -0.89
N ALA A 96 10.43 10.33 -1.85
CA ALA A 96 9.32 11.22 -2.12
C ALA A 96 8.38 11.36 -0.91
N MET A 97 8.01 10.24 -0.27
CA MET A 97 7.12 10.25 0.89
C MET A 97 7.73 10.97 2.09
N LYS A 98 9.02 10.73 2.38
CA LYS A 98 9.79 11.43 3.43
C LYS A 98 9.86 12.95 3.19
N ASN A 99 9.98 13.35 1.93
CA ASN A 99 9.97 14.75 1.52
C ASN A 99 8.56 15.36 1.45
N GLY A 100 7.53 14.66 1.92
CA GLY A 100 6.16 15.15 1.98
C GLY A 100 5.47 15.32 0.61
N LYS A 101 6.00 14.72 -0.46
CA LYS A 101 5.40 14.82 -1.80
C LYS A 101 4.05 14.12 -1.85
N SER A 102 3.02 14.77 -2.38
CA SER A 102 1.68 14.21 -2.46
C SER A 102 0.91 14.73 -3.69
N PRO A 103 0.09 13.88 -4.35
CA PRO A 103 0.00 12.43 -4.17
C PRO A 103 1.23 11.66 -4.65
N VAL A 104 1.48 10.47 -4.08
CA VAL A 104 2.43 9.49 -4.63
C VAL A 104 1.63 8.38 -5.30
N ILE A 105 2.00 7.97 -6.51
CA ILE A 105 1.32 6.95 -7.29
C ILE A 105 2.32 5.84 -7.63
N ILE A 106 2.02 4.60 -7.26
CA ILE A 106 2.81 3.42 -7.64
C ILE A 106 2.08 2.71 -8.78
N ASP A 107 2.62 2.80 -9.99
CA ASP A 107 2.08 2.17 -11.21
C ASP A 107 2.77 0.82 -11.48
N ASN A 108 2.52 -0.12 -10.57
CA ASN A 108 3.00 -1.51 -10.68
C ASN A 108 1.82 -2.45 -10.89
N THR A 109 2.10 -3.72 -11.21
CA THR A 109 1.05 -4.74 -11.38
C THR A 109 0.34 -5.09 -10.08
N ASN A 110 1.10 -5.19 -8.97
CA ASN A 110 0.60 -5.43 -7.61
C ASN A 110 -0.45 -6.56 -7.57
N ILE A 111 -0.03 -7.72 -8.09
CA ILE A 111 -0.83 -8.95 -8.20
C ILE A 111 -1.11 -9.51 -6.81
N HIS A 112 -0.09 -9.50 -5.95
CA HIS A 112 -0.17 -9.99 -4.58
C HIS A 112 -0.12 -8.87 -3.55
N ALA A 113 -0.74 -9.08 -2.38
CA ALA A 113 -0.71 -8.16 -1.26
C ALA A 113 0.72 -7.81 -0.80
N TRP A 114 1.61 -8.81 -0.75
CA TRP A 114 2.98 -8.64 -0.25
C TRP A 114 3.82 -7.68 -1.09
N GLU A 115 3.57 -7.60 -2.40
CA GLU A 115 4.26 -6.66 -3.32
C GLU A 115 4.01 -5.20 -2.91
N MET A 116 2.85 -4.91 -2.32
CA MET A 116 2.43 -3.58 -1.88
C MET A 116 2.88 -3.23 -0.47
N LYS A 117 3.18 -4.24 0.36
CA LYS A 117 3.48 -4.08 1.78
C LYS A 117 4.59 -3.06 2.07
N PRO A 118 5.72 -3.01 1.34
CA PRO A 118 6.75 -2.00 1.57
C PRO A 118 6.23 -0.57 1.43
N TYR A 119 5.37 -0.30 0.45
CA TYR A 119 4.79 1.03 0.23
C TYR A 119 3.75 1.40 1.31
N VAL A 120 2.95 0.42 1.75
CA VAL A 120 2.00 0.61 2.86
C VAL A 120 2.72 0.97 4.17
N ILE A 121 3.83 0.30 4.47
CA ILE A 121 4.66 0.62 5.64
C ILE A 121 5.22 2.05 5.52
N MET A 122 5.78 2.41 4.36
CA MET A 122 6.28 3.78 4.12
C MET A 122 5.18 4.84 4.26
N ALA A 123 3.96 4.55 3.80
CA ALA A 123 2.83 5.46 3.95
C ALA A 123 2.46 5.67 5.42
N LEU A 124 2.40 4.60 6.21
CA LEU A 124 2.15 4.68 7.66
C LEU A 124 3.20 5.53 8.37
N GLU A 125 4.48 5.24 8.13
CA GLU A 125 5.62 5.97 8.74
C GLU A 125 5.60 7.47 8.44
N ASN A 126 4.99 7.87 7.32
CA ASN A 126 4.99 9.25 6.85
C ASN A 126 3.58 9.89 6.85
N ASN A 127 2.60 9.28 7.52
CA ASN A 127 1.21 9.75 7.65
C ASN A 127 0.51 9.99 6.30
N TYR A 128 0.57 9.02 5.37
CA TYR A 128 -0.20 9.02 4.12
C TYR A 128 -1.45 8.14 4.25
N GLU A 129 -2.54 8.57 3.62
CA GLU A 129 -3.68 7.70 3.33
C GLU A 129 -3.32 6.73 2.20
N VAL A 130 -3.56 5.44 2.38
CA VAL A 130 -3.34 4.44 1.34
C VAL A 130 -4.64 4.19 0.60
N ILE A 131 -4.61 4.36 -0.73
CA ILE A 131 -5.75 4.19 -1.62
C ILE A 131 -5.37 3.16 -2.69
N PHE A 132 -6.05 2.01 -2.68
CA PHE A 132 -5.91 1.01 -3.74
C PHE A 132 -6.81 1.38 -4.93
N ARG A 133 -6.28 1.32 -6.15
CA ARG A 133 -7.04 1.61 -7.37
C ARG A 133 -6.76 0.59 -8.45
N GLU A 134 -7.82 0.17 -9.12
CA GLU A 134 -7.75 -0.67 -10.31
C GLU A 134 -8.29 0.11 -11.52
N PRO A 135 -7.83 -0.19 -12.75
CA PRO A 135 -8.49 0.27 -13.96
C PRO A 135 -9.95 -0.17 -13.98
N ASP A 136 -10.83 0.70 -14.45
CA ASP A 136 -12.24 0.40 -14.71
C ASP A 136 -12.48 0.09 -16.20
N THR A 137 -11.73 -0.87 -16.72
CA THR A 137 -11.88 -1.32 -18.11
C THR A 137 -12.59 -2.66 -18.15
N HIS A 138 -13.58 -2.79 -19.05
CA HIS A 138 -14.36 -4.03 -19.17
C HIS A 138 -13.52 -5.25 -19.58
N TRP A 139 -12.28 -5.05 -20.06
CA TRP A 139 -11.35 -6.10 -20.45
C TRP A 139 -10.23 -6.37 -19.42
N LYS A 140 -10.24 -5.73 -18.25
CA LYS A 140 -9.13 -5.80 -17.28
C LYS A 140 -8.72 -7.21 -16.83
N PHE A 141 -9.61 -8.20 -17.02
CA PHE A 141 -9.36 -9.63 -16.79
C PHE A 141 -9.54 -10.52 -18.03
N ASN A 142 -9.69 -9.95 -19.23
CA ASN A 142 -9.75 -10.70 -20.49
C ASN A 142 -8.33 -10.91 -21.05
N VAL A 143 -7.78 -12.09 -20.82
CA VAL A 143 -6.38 -12.44 -21.15
C VAL A 143 -6.04 -12.24 -22.64
N ARG A 144 -6.99 -12.48 -23.55
CA ARG A 144 -6.78 -12.25 -24.98
C ARG A 144 -6.62 -10.76 -25.29
N GLU A 145 -7.50 -9.92 -24.76
CA GLU A 145 -7.40 -8.47 -24.93
C GLU A 145 -6.18 -7.89 -24.23
N LEU A 146 -5.84 -8.37 -23.04
CA LEU A 146 -4.65 -7.96 -22.30
C LEU A 146 -3.38 -8.25 -23.09
N ALA A 147 -3.22 -9.46 -23.62
CA ALA A 147 -2.09 -9.83 -24.46
C ALA A 147 -1.97 -8.93 -25.71
N ARG A 148 -3.10 -8.58 -26.35
CA ARG A 148 -3.11 -7.67 -27.50
C ARG A 148 -2.73 -6.22 -27.15
N ARG A 149 -3.07 -5.76 -25.94
CA ARG A 149 -2.92 -4.35 -25.53
C ARG A 149 -1.66 -4.06 -24.71
N ASN A 150 -0.96 -5.09 -24.21
CA ASN A 150 0.20 -4.87 -23.35
C ASN A 150 1.41 -4.40 -24.18
N SER A 151 2.02 -3.30 -23.75
CA SER A 151 3.15 -2.65 -24.42
C SER A 151 4.51 -3.28 -24.11
N HIS A 152 4.60 -4.12 -23.08
CA HIS A 152 5.86 -4.70 -22.59
C HIS A 152 6.11 -6.11 -23.13
N GLY A 153 5.31 -6.58 -24.10
CA GLY A 153 5.50 -7.88 -24.75
C GLY A 153 5.33 -9.09 -23.81
N VAL A 154 4.61 -8.93 -22.70
CA VAL A 154 4.34 -10.02 -21.75
C VAL A 154 3.53 -11.12 -22.46
N PRO A 155 4.04 -12.36 -22.52
CA PRO A 155 3.35 -13.46 -23.20
C PRO A 155 1.98 -13.75 -22.58
N ARG A 156 1.02 -14.17 -23.43
CA ARG A 156 -0.35 -14.47 -23.01
C ARG A 156 -0.42 -15.50 -21.88
N GLU A 157 0.43 -16.52 -21.95
CA GLU A 157 0.53 -17.59 -20.96
C GLU A 157 1.00 -17.06 -19.61
N LYS A 158 1.91 -16.07 -19.60
CA LYS A 158 2.34 -15.38 -18.38
C LYS A 158 1.21 -14.51 -17.81
N ILE A 159 0.48 -13.78 -18.67
CA ILE A 159 -0.70 -12.99 -18.25
C ILE A 159 -1.79 -13.90 -17.64
N GLN A 160 -2.01 -15.09 -18.21
CA GLN A 160 -2.93 -16.08 -17.68
C GLN A 160 -2.53 -16.52 -16.25
N ARG A 161 -1.26 -16.86 -16.03
CA ARG A 161 -0.74 -17.19 -14.68
C ARG A 161 -0.90 -16.02 -13.70
N MET A 162 -0.53 -14.82 -14.13
CA MET A 162 -0.71 -13.61 -13.31
C MET A 162 -2.18 -13.35 -12.95
N LYS A 163 -3.11 -13.66 -13.87
CA LYS A 163 -4.55 -13.56 -13.61
C LYS A 163 -5.01 -14.57 -12.56
N GLU A 164 -4.57 -15.82 -12.67
CA GLU A 164 -4.91 -16.89 -11.72
C GLU A 164 -4.38 -16.59 -10.31
N GLN A 165 -3.25 -15.90 -10.23
CA GLN A 165 -2.62 -15.47 -8.98
C GLN A 165 -3.13 -14.13 -8.43
N TYR A 166 -3.99 -13.42 -9.18
CA TYR A 166 -4.43 -12.07 -8.82
C TYR A 166 -5.30 -12.09 -7.57
N GLU A 167 -4.82 -11.46 -6.49
CA GLU A 167 -5.57 -11.40 -5.24
C GLU A 167 -6.66 -10.32 -5.30
N HIS A 168 -7.91 -10.72 -4.98
CA HIS A 168 -9.06 -9.82 -4.94
C HIS A 168 -9.29 -9.24 -3.54
N ASP A 169 -10.18 -8.25 -3.45
CA ASP A 169 -10.65 -7.67 -2.18
C ASP A 169 -9.52 -7.21 -1.24
N ILE A 170 -8.49 -6.59 -1.83
CA ILE A 170 -7.36 -6.07 -1.07
C ILE A 170 -7.79 -4.93 -0.16
N THR A 171 -7.46 -5.10 1.12
CA THR A 171 -7.62 -4.09 2.14
C THR A 171 -6.27 -3.69 2.72
N PHE A 172 -6.23 -2.53 3.36
CA PHE A 172 -5.08 -2.08 4.11
C PHE A 172 -4.59 -3.12 5.13
N HIS A 173 -5.52 -3.74 5.86
CA HIS A 173 -5.23 -4.76 6.86
C HIS A 173 -4.57 -5.99 6.22
N ASN A 174 -5.14 -6.50 5.11
CA ASN A 174 -4.62 -7.69 4.43
C ASN A 174 -3.18 -7.45 3.94
N VAL A 175 -2.88 -6.26 3.41
CA VAL A 175 -1.53 -5.91 2.96
C VAL A 175 -0.57 -5.73 4.14
N LEU A 176 -1.00 -5.11 5.23
CA LEU A 176 -0.12 -4.88 6.38
C LEU A 176 0.33 -6.20 7.05
N TYR A 177 -0.55 -7.20 7.09
CA TYR A 177 -0.31 -8.46 7.79
C TYR A 177 0.04 -9.65 6.88
N CYS A 178 0.10 -9.47 5.56
CA CYS A 178 0.55 -10.55 4.66
C CYS A 178 2.02 -10.91 4.88
N GLU A 179 2.38 -12.15 4.54
CA GLU A 179 3.76 -12.64 4.54
C GLU A 179 4.25 -12.76 3.09
N GLU A 180 5.50 -12.37 2.86
CA GLU A 180 6.15 -12.61 1.58
C GLU A 180 6.47 -14.12 1.48
N PRO A 181 6.24 -14.77 0.32
CA PRO A 181 6.55 -16.18 0.17
C PRO A 181 8.06 -16.40 0.41
N ASN A 182 8.43 -17.27 1.36
CA ASN A 182 9.84 -17.56 1.65
C ASN A 182 10.56 -18.09 0.40
N HIS A 183 11.42 -17.28 -0.21
CA HIS A 183 12.25 -17.68 -1.36
C HIS A 183 13.57 -18.39 -0.94
N HIS A 184 13.75 -18.66 0.37
CA HIS A 184 14.96 -19.29 0.90
C HIS A 184 14.64 -20.35 1.96
N ALA A 185 14.44 -21.60 1.54
CA ALA A 185 14.90 -22.75 2.32
C ALA A 185 16.42 -22.86 2.13
N GLY A 186 17.19 -21.99 2.78
CA GLY A 186 18.65 -22.01 2.64
C GLY A 186 19.41 -20.72 2.90
N SER A 187 19.05 -19.90 3.90
CA SER A 187 20.04 -19.13 4.66
C SER A 187 19.42 -18.57 5.93
N CYS A 188 19.97 -19.00 7.05
CA CYS A 188 19.53 -18.65 8.39
C CYS A 188 19.97 -17.22 8.74
N HIS A 189 19.12 -16.53 9.52
CA HIS A 189 19.33 -15.25 10.19
C HIS A 189 19.36 -13.96 9.34
N LYS A 190 18.19 -13.29 9.28
CA LYS A 190 17.91 -11.98 9.93
C LYS A 190 16.60 -11.38 9.37
N SER A 191 15.48 -11.48 10.09
CA SER A 191 14.44 -10.42 10.12
C SER A 191 13.26 -10.70 11.09
N ILE A 192 13.51 -11.25 12.28
CA ILE A 192 12.45 -11.37 13.31
C ILE A 192 12.27 -10.05 14.09
N LEU A 193 13.27 -9.16 14.05
CA LEU A 193 13.25 -7.91 14.82
C LEU A 193 12.30 -6.83 14.26
N THR A 194 12.04 -6.80 12.95
CA THR A 194 11.11 -5.83 12.35
C THR A 194 9.65 -6.13 12.70
N SER A 195 9.25 -7.40 12.77
CA SER A 195 7.87 -7.78 13.13
C SER A 195 7.55 -7.53 14.61
N ILE A 196 8.52 -7.70 15.51
CA ILE A 196 8.33 -7.50 16.97
C ILE A 196 8.32 -6.02 17.33
N LEU A 197 9.25 -5.22 16.79
CA LEU A 197 9.28 -3.77 17.03
C LEU A 197 8.06 -3.05 16.44
N PHE A 198 7.53 -3.51 15.31
CA PHE A 198 6.32 -2.94 14.70
C PHE A 198 5.05 -3.29 15.49
N ARG A 199 4.94 -4.51 16.04
CA ARG A 199 3.86 -4.89 16.98
C ARG A 199 3.88 -4.05 18.26
N LEU A 200 5.07 -3.78 18.81
CA LEU A 200 5.22 -2.94 20.01
C LEU A 200 4.88 -1.47 19.74
N TRP A 201 5.25 -0.93 18.57
CA TRP A 201 4.88 0.44 18.18
C TRP A 201 3.37 0.64 18.01
N LEU A 202 2.67 -0.33 17.42
CA LEU A 202 1.20 -0.30 17.25
C LEU A 202 0.45 -0.33 18.60
N THR A 203 0.92 -1.09 19.59
CA THR A 203 0.30 -1.15 20.92
C THR A 203 0.52 0.12 21.76
N SER A 204 1.49 0.96 21.41
CA SER A 204 1.72 2.24 22.08
C SER A 204 1.03 3.43 21.40
N CYS A 205 0.37 3.22 20.26
CA CYS A 205 -0.31 4.25 19.47
C CYS A 205 -1.84 4.11 19.40
N LEU A 206 -2.42 3.14 20.12
CA LEU A 206 -3.86 2.99 20.40
C LEU A 206 -4.13 3.34 21.87
#